data_AF-A0A8T7CPI4-F1
#
_entry.id   AF-A0A8T7CPI4-F1
#
_cell.length_a   1.000
_cell.length_b   1.000
_cell.length_c   1.000
_cell.angle_alpha   90.00
_cell.angle_beta   90.00
_cell.angle_gamma   90.00
#
_symmetry.space_group_name_H-M   'P 1'
#
loop_
_entity.id
_entity.type
_entity.pdbx_description
1 polymer ?
#
loop_
_entity_poly.entity_id
_entity_poly.type
_entity_poly.pdbx_seq_one_letter_code
_entity_poly.pdbx_strand_id
1 'polypeptide(L)'
;MSDSKQPDRACLRFGWTALAIFATLGLTLEGLHLIKSPFYLQMHMRQDLWTLAHAHGTILALVNILFGLFVARWIMDASARSRSSLALRAAGILMPAGFFLGGIGNSETDPSLAIILVPIGAVLLIYAAASAALASWRNSETR
;
A
#
# COMPACT_ATOMS: atom_id res chain seq x y z
N MET A 1 -4.71 -11.82 -29.96
CA MET A 1 -4.13 -12.76 -28.97
C MET A 1 -2.80 -12.28 -28.35
N SER A 2 -2.44 -10.97 -28.42
CA SER A 2 -1.15 -10.42 -27.95
C SER A 2 -1.17 -9.84 -26.52
N ASP A 3 -2.36 -9.72 -25.91
CA ASP A 3 -2.54 -8.91 -24.68
C ASP A 3 -2.38 -9.69 -23.36
N SER A 4 -2.30 -11.03 -23.41
CA SER A 4 -2.36 -11.87 -22.21
C SER A 4 -1.14 -11.79 -21.30
N LYS A 5 0.00 -11.31 -21.82
CA LYS A 5 1.30 -11.27 -21.11
C LYS A 5 1.81 -9.85 -20.77
N GLN A 6 1.04 -8.80 -21.04
CA GLN A 6 1.50 -7.44 -20.77
C GLN A 6 1.51 -7.13 -19.27
N PRO A 7 2.56 -6.48 -18.74
CA PRO A 7 2.63 -6.10 -17.34
C PRO A 7 1.53 -5.08 -17.00
N ASP A 8 1.07 -5.08 -15.74
CA ASP A 8 0.14 -4.07 -15.26
C ASP A 8 0.89 -2.75 -15.03
N ARG A 9 0.84 -1.89 -16.04
CA ARG A 9 1.50 -0.59 -16.04
C ARG A 9 0.97 0.36 -14.98
N ALA A 10 -0.29 0.22 -14.56
CA ALA A 10 -0.88 1.09 -13.55
C ALA A 10 -0.29 0.77 -12.17
N CYS A 11 -0.19 -0.51 -11.82
CA CYS A 11 0.48 -0.95 -10.60
C CYS A 11 1.97 -0.61 -10.61
N LEU A 12 2.67 -0.76 -11.75
CA LEU A 12 4.09 -0.37 -11.85
C LEU A 12 4.30 1.13 -11.60
N ARG A 13 3.55 1.98 -12.31
CA ARG A 13 3.66 3.44 -12.15
C ARG A 13 3.34 3.86 -10.73
N PHE A 14 2.24 3.33 -10.19
CA PHE A 14 1.85 3.62 -8.81
C PHE A 14 2.91 3.16 -7.82
N GLY A 15 3.40 1.92 -7.94
CA GLY A 15 4.38 1.35 -7.03
C GLY A 15 5.69 2.14 -7.01
N TRP A 16 6.23 2.53 -8.16
CA TRP A 16 7.44 3.36 -8.20
C TRP A 16 7.21 4.76 -7.64
N THR A 17 6.07 5.40 -7.96
CA THR A 17 5.72 6.71 -7.39
C THR A 17 5.57 6.63 -5.87
N ALA A 18 4.85 5.63 -5.37
CA ALA A 18 4.66 5.40 -3.94
C ALA A 18 5.99 5.10 -3.24
N LEU A 19 6.85 4.27 -3.83
CA LEU A 19 8.17 3.97 -3.27
C LEU A 19 9.02 5.23 -3.11
N ALA A 20 9.06 6.10 -4.12
CA ALA A 20 9.76 7.38 -4.03
C ALA A 20 9.20 8.28 -2.90
N ILE A 21 7.87 8.36 -2.78
CA ILE A 21 7.20 9.14 -1.73
C ILE A 21 7.55 8.58 -0.34
N PHE A 22 7.37 7.27 -0.13
CA PHE A 22 7.57 6.66 1.19
C PHE A 22 9.04 6.55 1.58
N ALA A 23 9.96 6.39 0.62
CA ALA A 23 11.40 6.50 0.90
C ALA A 23 11.76 7.92 1.37
N THR A 24 11.22 8.95 0.71
CA THR A 24 11.40 10.36 1.12
C THR A 24 10.80 10.62 2.51
N LEU A 25 9.63 10.03 2.80
CA LEU A 25 9.04 10.09 4.13
C LEU A 25 9.96 9.43 5.16
N GLY A 26 10.50 8.25 4.88
CA GLY A 26 11.45 7.56 5.78
C GLY A 26 12.67 8.41 6.11
N LEU A 27 13.29 9.02 5.09
CA LEU A 27 14.40 9.96 5.27
C LEU A 27 14.00 11.17 6.13
N THR A 28 12.77 11.67 5.96
CA THR A 28 12.24 12.79 6.76
C THR A 28 12.07 12.38 8.22
N LEU A 29 11.53 11.19 8.50
CA LEU A 29 11.35 10.68 9.86
C LEU A 29 12.70 10.45 10.56
N GLU A 30 13.69 9.93 9.84
CA GLU A 30 15.06 9.80 10.34
C GLU A 30 15.67 11.17 10.66
N GLY A 31 15.49 12.15 9.76
CA GLY A 31 15.92 13.53 9.99
C GLY A 31 15.27 14.16 11.23
N LEU A 32 13.96 13.95 11.44
CA LEU A 32 13.22 14.42 12.62
C LEU A 32 13.74 13.79 13.92
N HIS A 33 14.11 12.51 13.89
CA HIS A 33 14.79 11.86 15.01
C HIS A 33 16.17 12.48 15.25
N LEU A 34 16.95 12.71 14.20
CA LEU A 34 18.33 13.19 14.31
C LEU A 34 18.40 14.60 14.93
N ILE A 35 17.51 15.51 14.52
CA ILE A 35 17.42 16.86 15.10
C ILE A 35 16.65 16.90 16.43
N LYS A 36 16.19 15.74 16.94
CA LYS A 36 15.39 15.59 18.15
C LYS A 36 14.18 16.52 18.18
N SER A 37 13.45 16.59 17.06
CA SER A 37 12.34 17.52 16.93
C SER A 37 11.27 17.27 17.99
N PRO A 38 10.93 18.24 18.87
CA PRO A 38 9.93 18.06 19.91
C PRO A 38 8.54 17.81 19.33
N PHE A 39 8.24 18.39 18.15
CA PHE A 39 7.01 18.13 17.41
C PHE A 39 6.80 16.65 17.09
N TYR A 40 7.88 15.89 16.94
CA TYR A 40 7.83 14.48 16.57
C TYR A 40 8.08 13.56 17.78
N LEU A 41 9.11 13.84 18.59
CA LEU A 41 9.50 12.99 19.72
C LEU A 41 8.64 13.15 20.98
N GLN A 42 7.91 14.25 21.15
CA GLN A 42 7.03 14.42 22.33
C GLN A 42 5.66 13.76 22.16
N MET A 43 5.34 13.27 20.95
CA MET A 43 4.06 12.62 20.66
C MET A 43 4.27 11.18 20.17
N HIS A 44 4.36 10.24 21.12
CA HIS A 44 4.54 8.81 20.83
C HIS A 44 3.54 8.29 19.78
N MET A 45 2.26 8.67 19.89
CA MET A 45 1.25 8.25 18.92
C MET A 45 1.55 8.72 17.49
N ARG A 46 2.09 9.94 17.31
CA ARG A 46 2.50 10.44 15.99
C ARG A 46 3.70 9.68 15.47
N GLN A 47 4.68 9.41 16.33
CA GLN A 47 5.88 8.67 15.97
C GLN A 47 5.51 7.26 15.45
N ASP A 48 4.66 6.55 16.19
CA ASP A 48 4.22 5.20 15.83
C ASP A 48 3.42 5.20 14.53
N LEU A 49 2.43 6.09 14.42
CA LEU A 49 1.57 6.18 13.25
C LEU A 49 2.35 6.59 11.98
N TRP A 50 3.28 7.52 12.07
CA TRP A 50 4.08 7.92 10.92
C TRP A 50 5.08 6.83 10.51
N THR A 51 5.60 6.07 11.46
CA THR A 51 6.42 4.87 11.20
C THR A 51 5.58 3.80 10.51
N LEU A 52 4.36 3.54 10.97
CA LEU A 52 3.41 2.62 10.34
C LEU A 52 3.03 3.06 8.93
N ALA A 53 2.85 4.37 8.71
CA ALA A 53 2.58 4.94 7.39
C ALA A 53 3.75 4.69 6.43
N HIS A 54 4.99 4.97 6.86
CA HIS A 54 6.19 4.70 6.08
C HIS A 54 6.34 3.21 5.76
N ALA A 55 6.20 2.34 6.77
CA ALA A 55 6.36 0.90 6.61
C ALA A 55 5.33 0.31 5.65
N HIS A 56 4.03 0.54 5.90
CA HIS A 56 2.97 0.01 5.04
C HIS A 56 2.99 0.64 3.65
N GLY A 57 3.32 1.93 3.54
CA GLY A 57 3.46 2.59 2.26
C GLY A 57 4.58 1.98 1.41
N THR A 58 5.74 1.72 2.01
CA THR A 58 6.89 1.10 1.33
C THR A 58 6.58 -0.34 0.93
N ILE A 59 6.02 -1.14 1.85
CA ILE A 59 5.65 -2.53 1.57
C ILE A 59 4.61 -2.59 0.45
N LEU A 60 3.55 -1.79 0.51
CA LEU A 60 2.49 -1.80 -0.50
C LEU A 60 2.98 -1.24 -1.85
N ALA A 61 3.94 -0.32 -1.86
CA ALA A 61 4.62 0.10 -3.08
C ALA A 61 5.35 -1.09 -3.75
N LEU A 62 6.12 -1.86 -2.98
CA LEU A 62 6.80 -3.05 -3.47
C LEU A 62 5.80 -4.12 -3.95
N VAL A 63 4.73 -4.37 -3.20
CA VAL A 63 3.67 -5.31 -3.61
C VAL A 63 3.02 -4.87 -4.93
N ASN A 64 2.79 -3.57 -5.13
CA ASN A 64 2.30 -3.05 -6.42
C ASN A 64 3.30 -3.27 -7.56
N ILE A 65 4.61 -3.06 -7.33
CA ILE A 65 5.64 -3.33 -8.34
C ILE A 65 5.63 -4.83 -8.70
N LEU A 66 5.67 -5.71 -7.71
CA LEU A 66 5.65 -7.16 -7.92
C LEU A 66 4.38 -7.62 -8.64
N PHE A 67 3.22 -7.12 -8.23
CA PHE A 67 1.96 -7.38 -8.91
C PHE A 67 2.03 -6.92 -10.38
N GLY A 68 2.50 -5.70 -10.61
CA GLY A 68 2.70 -5.12 -11.94
C GLY A 68 3.56 -5.97 -12.88
N LEU A 69 4.66 -6.51 -12.35
CA LEU A 69 5.60 -7.34 -13.11
C LEU A 69 5.06 -8.74 -13.41
N PHE A 70 4.37 -9.37 -12.46
CA PHE A 70 4.13 -10.81 -12.50
C PHE A 70 2.67 -11.19 -12.78
N VAL A 71 1.69 -10.34 -12.49
CA VAL A 71 0.28 -10.73 -12.48
C VAL A 71 -0.21 -11.35 -13.80
N ALA A 72 0.26 -10.83 -14.94
CA ALA A 72 -0.15 -11.32 -16.25
C ALA A 72 0.32 -12.74 -16.57
N ARG A 73 1.33 -13.25 -15.83
CA ARG A 73 1.84 -14.62 -15.97
C ARG A 73 0.98 -15.64 -15.24
N TRP A 74 0.24 -15.21 -14.22
CA TRP A 74 -0.45 -16.10 -13.28
C TRP A 74 -1.98 -15.97 -13.33
N ILE A 75 -2.50 -14.84 -13.79
CA ILE A 75 -3.93 -14.56 -13.88
C ILE A 75 -4.29 -14.24 -15.32
N MET A 76 -4.92 -15.18 -16.03
CA MET A 76 -5.37 -14.98 -17.42
C MET A 76 -6.66 -14.16 -17.52
N ASP A 77 -7.51 -14.21 -16.49
CA ASP A 77 -8.74 -13.42 -16.42
C ASP A 77 -8.44 -11.92 -16.26
N ALA A 78 -8.67 -11.17 -17.35
CA ALA A 78 -8.43 -9.73 -17.41
C ALA A 78 -9.30 -8.93 -16.41
N SER A 79 -10.52 -9.39 -16.11
CA SER A 79 -11.43 -8.71 -15.19
C SER A 79 -10.96 -8.87 -13.75
N ALA A 80 -10.59 -10.10 -13.34
CA ALA A 80 -9.99 -10.35 -12.03
C ALA A 80 -8.69 -9.55 -11.85
N ARG A 81 -7.82 -9.55 -12.87
CA ARG A 81 -6.56 -8.79 -12.87
C ARG A 81 -6.79 -7.29 -12.64
N SER A 82 -7.72 -6.68 -13.39
CA SER A 82 -8.04 -5.25 -13.29
C SER A 82 -8.61 -4.88 -11.92
N ARG A 83 -9.52 -5.69 -11.36
CA ARG A 83 -10.09 -5.47 -10.03
C ARG A 83 -9.04 -5.58 -8.93
N SER A 84 -8.21 -6.62 -8.96
CA SER A 84 -7.09 -6.77 -8.01
C SER A 84 -6.10 -5.61 -8.11
N SER A 85 -5.77 -5.16 -9.32
CA SER A 85 -4.92 -3.99 -9.56
C SER A 85 -5.47 -2.71 -8.94
N LEU A 86 -6.76 -2.43 -9.17
CA LEU A 86 -7.41 -1.24 -8.60
C LEU A 86 -7.46 -1.31 -7.07
N ALA A 87 -7.90 -2.44 -6.52
CA ALA A 87 -8.01 -2.63 -5.07
C ALA A 87 -6.64 -2.55 -4.37
N LEU A 88 -5.59 -3.12 -4.97
CA LEU A 88 -4.24 -3.06 -4.42
C LEU A 88 -3.67 -1.63 -4.42
N ARG A 89 -3.91 -0.86 -5.49
CA ARG A 89 -3.52 0.56 -5.53
C ARG A 89 -4.30 1.38 -4.51
N ALA A 90 -5.61 1.16 -4.40
CA ALA A 90 -6.44 1.83 -3.40
C ALA A 90 -6.00 1.51 -1.97
N ALA A 91 -5.68 0.26 -1.66
CA ALA A 91 -5.08 -0.13 -0.38
C ALA A 91 -3.75 0.58 -0.12
N GLY A 92 -2.89 0.67 -1.14
CA GLY A 92 -1.62 1.40 -1.12
C GLY A 92 -1.74 2.91 -0.91
N ILE A 93 -2.94 3.48 -1.04
CA ILE A 93 -3.23 4.88 -0.70
C ILE A 93 -3.86 4.95 0.68
N LEU A 94 -5.00 4.26 0.88
CA LEU A 94 -5.83 4.43 2.06
C LEU A 94 -5.11 4.04 3.35
N MET A 95 -4.39 2.92 3.35
CA MET A 95 -3.73 2.43 4.56
C MET A 95 -2.61 3.37 5.04
N PRO A 96 -1.60 3.70 4.23
CA PRO A 96 -0.57 4.62 4.69
C PRO A 96 -1.09 6.05 4.90
N ALA A 97 -2.08 6.51 4.13
CA ALA A 97 -2.72 7.81 4.38
C ALA A 97 -3.46 7.82 5.72
N GLY A 98 -4.19 6.76 6.06
CA GLY A 98 -4.90 6.63 7.32
C GLY A 98 -3.96 6.65 8.52
N PHE A 99 -2.82 5.96 8.43
CA PHE A 99 -1.76 6.06 9.44
C PHE A 99 -1.17 7.48 9.52
N PHE A 100 -0.77 8.06 8.39
CA PHE A 100 -0.11 9.37 8.37
C PHE A 100 -1.03 10.48 8.92
N LEU A 101 -2.25 10.58 8.39
CA LEU A 101 -3.27 11.53 8.82
C LEU A 101 -3.77 11.23 10.23
N GLY A 102 -3.77 9.95 10.63
CA GLY A 102 -4.03 9.52 12.01
C GLY A 102 -3.13 10.21 13.03
N GLY A 103 -1.88 10.51 12.65
CA GLY A 103 -0.89 11.24 13.47
C GLY A 103 -0.96 12.77 13.36
N ILE A 104 -1.94 13.31 12.64
CA ILE A 104 -2.20 14.76 12.54
C ILE A 104 -3.47 15.08 13.33
N GLY A 105 -3.38 16.04 14.27
CA GLY A 105 -4.50 16.37 15.16
C GLY A 105 -4.88 15.24 16.13
N ASN A 106 -3.97 14.31 16.37
CA ASN A 106 -4.09 13.26 17.38
C ASN A 106 -3.94 13.80 18.81
N SER A 107 -4.51 13.10 19.79
CA SER A 107 -4.18 13.30 21.20
C SER A 107 -2.94 12.48 21.57
N GLU A 108 -2.50 12.55 22.83
CA GLU A 108 -1.40 11.71 23.33
C GLU A 108 -1.75 10.21 23.28
N THR A 109 -3.03 9.87 23.46
CA THR A 109 -3.51 8.48 23.60
C THR A 109 -4.28 7.97 22.39
N ASP A 110 -4.82 8.86 21.54
CA ASP A 110 -5.78 8.49 20.51
C ASP A 110 -5.39 9.07 19.14
N PRO A 111 -5.51 8.26 18.07
CA PRO A 111 -5.33 8.74 16.71
C PRO A 111 -6.46 9.71 16.33
N SER A 112 -6.24 10.51 15.29
CA SER A 112 -7.32 11.24 14.65
C SER A 112 -8.31 10.30 13.95
N LEU A 113 -9.51 10.80 13.63
CA LEU A 113 -10.55 10.04 12.91
C LEU A 113 -10.08 9.46 11.57
N ALA A 114 -9.03 10.03 10.96
CA ALA A 114 -8.49 9.55 9.70
C ALA A 114 -7.95 8.11 9.79
N ILE A 115 -7.70 7.59 10.99
CA ILE A 115 -7.30 6.18 11.19
C ILE A 115 -8.32 5.19 10.62
N ILE A 116 -9.59 5.59 10.46
CA ILE A 116 -10.63 4.72 9.87
C ILE A 116 -10.35 4.34 8.41
N LEU A 117 -9.47 5.05 7.71
CA LEU A 117 -9.02 4.66 6.37
C LEU A 117 -8.19 3.37 6.40
N VAL A 118 -7.50 3.07 7.51
CA VAL A 118 -6.65 1.88 7.66
C VAL A 118 -7.45 0.58 7.49
N PRO A 119 -8.55 0.32 8.25
CA PRO A 119 -9.32 -0.90 8.07
C PRO A 119 -9.94 -1.00 6.67
N ILE A 120 -10.35 0.12 6.05
CA ILE A 120 -10.86 0.11 4.68
C ILE A 120 -9.75 -0.32 3.70
N GLY A 121 -8.55 0.25 3.83
CA GLY A 121 -7.39 -0.15 3.06
C GLY A 121 -7.01 -1.62 3.26
N ALA A 122 -7.10 -2.12 4.50
CA ALA A 122 -6.83 -3.52 4.82
C ALA A 122 -7.82 -4.47 4.14
N VAL A 123 -9.12 -4.15 4.15
CA VAL A 123 -10.14 -4.95 3.45
C VAL A 123 -9.87 -4.99 1.95
N LEU A 124 -9.49 -3.86 1.34
CA LEU A 124 -9.15 -3.82 -0.09
C LEU A 124 -7.90 -4.63 -0.42
N LEU A 125 -6.88 -4.62 0.46
CA LEU A 125 -5.70 -5.45 0.31
C LEU A 125 -6.06 -6.94 0.35
N ILE A 126 -6.85 -7.35 1.35
CA ILE A 126 -7.33 -8.74 1.49
C ILE A 126 -8.14 -9.14 0.26
N TYR A 127 -9.06 -8.28 -0.20
CA TYR A 127 -9.83 -8.52 -1.41
C TYR A 127 -8.95 -8.71 -2.65
N ALA A 128 -7.96 -7.84 -2.85
CA ALA A 128 -7.04 -7.91 -3.99
C ALA A 128 -6.25 -9.23 -3.99
N ALA A 129 -5.72 -9.61 -2.82
CA ALA A 129 -4.97 -10.84 -2.61
C ALA A 129 -5.83 -12.09 -2.79
N ALA A 130 -7.01 -12.14 -2.17
CA ALA A 130 -7.95 -13.26 -2.29
C ALA A 130 -8.41 -13.44 -3.75
N SER A 131 -8.77 -12.35 -4.43
CA SER A 131 -9.17 -12.38 -5.84
C SER A 131 -8.03 -12.89 -6.73
N ALA A 132 -6.80 -12.46 -6.46
CA ALA A 132 -5.63 -12.92 -7.19
C ALA A 132 -5.33 -14.41 -6.96
N ALA A 133 -5.41 -14.87 -5.70
CA ALA A 133 -5.22 -16.26 -5.34
C ALA A 133 -6.26 -17.18 -5.99
N LEU A 134 -7.55 -16.84 -5.86
CA LEU A 134 -8.65 -17.60 -6.45
C LEU A 134 -8.53 -17.68 -7.98
N ALA A 135 -8.15 -16.57 -8.62
CA ALA A 135 -7.95 -16.55 -10.07
C ALA A 135 -6.72 -17.35 -10.50
N SER A 136 -5.70 -17.50 -9.66
CA SER A 136 -4.52 -18.31 -9.96
C SER A 136 -4.80 -19.82 -9.91
N TRP A 137 -5.62 -20.28 -8.95
CA TRP A 137 -5.98 -21.70 -8.83
C TRP A 137 -6.91 -22.19 -9.95
N ARG A 138 -7.84 -21.34 -10.42
CA ARG A 138 -8.69 -21.68 -11.57
C ARG A 138 -7.89 -21.96 -12.85
N ASN A 139 -6.66 -21.45 -12.94
CA ASN A 139 -5.81 -21.67 -14.11
C ASN A 139 -5.07 -23.03 -14.08
N SER A 140 -4.98 -23.71 -12.92
CA SER A 140 -4.38 -25.05 -12.84
C SER A 140 -5.34 -26.17 -13.23
N GLU A 141 -6.65 -25.96 -13.13
CA GLU A 141 -7.67 -26.98 -13.42
C GLU A 141 -7.99 -27.14 -14.92
N THR A 142 -7.48 -26.23 -15.76
CA THR A 142 -7.74 -26.20 -17.22
C THR A 142 -6.54 -26.62 -18.06
N ARG A 143 -5.50 -27.21 -17.44
CA ARG A 143 -4.33 -27.78 -18.13
C ARG A 143 -4.38 -29.29 -18.23
#